data_AF-A0A973PJ02-F1
#
_entry.id   AF-A0A973PJ02-F1
#
_cell.length_a   1.000
_cell.length_b   1.000
_cell.length_c   1.000
_cell.angle_alpha   90.00
_cell.angle_beta   90.00
_cell.angle_gamma   90.00
#
_symmetry.space_group_name_H-M   'P 1'
#
loop_
_entity.id
_entity.type
_entity.pdbx_description
1 polymer ?
#
loop_
_entity_poly.entity_id
_entity_poly.type
_entity_poly.pdbx_seq_one_letter_code
_entity_poly.pdbx_strand_id
1 'polypeptide(L)'
;MHRRFALLSILTLAAGSTALLPGTAAQASQAAQAAKAPPAQHAAADSTSEQRQVTRYWTEQRMESAKPLDLPAPKNGGKSGVSAAAEPGEPTEGTPWQAPPTGGQGGGRQTQSATSPGAPWTAGGAVVKTTGRIFFTYQGRSASCSGSAVTSANKSVVLTAGHCVKMGGAFHTNWV
;
A
#
# COMPACT_ATOMS: atom_id res chain seq x y z
N MET A 1 61.16 26.60 -19.71
CA MET A 1 61.64 27.94 -19.31
C MET A 1 61.53 28.05 -17.81
N HIS A 2 62.66 28.07 -17.11
CA HIS A 2 62.73 28.18 -15.66
C HIS A 2 62.55 29.62 -15.21
N ARG A 3 61.78 29.85 -14.15
CA ARG A 3 62.05 30.93 -13.21
C ARG A 3 61.70 30.48 -11.79
N ARG A 4 62.75 30.45 -10.97
CA ARG A 4 62.79 30.24 -9.51
C ARG A 4 62.52 31.59 -8.80
N PHE A 5 62.57 31.58 -7.46
CA PHE A 5 62.46 32.66 -6.46
C PHE A 5 61.07 32.77 -5.81
N ALA A 6 60.89 32.82 -4.48
CA ALA A 6 61.81 32.74 -3.35
C ALA A 6 61.01 32.27 -2.10
N LEU A 7 61.71 31.60 -1.18
CA LEU A 7 61.21 31.21 0.14
C LEU A 7 61.05 32.46 1.03
N LEU A 8 59.96 32.52 1.80
CA LEU A 8 59.89 33.29 3.05
C LEU A 8 59.06 32.48 4.05
N SER A 9 59.77 31.82 4.96
CA SER A 9 59.23 31.21 6.17
C SER A 9 58.84 32.29 7.16
N ILE A 10 57.64 32.24 7.72
CA ILE A 10 57.31 32.90 8.98
C ILE A 10 56.63 31.85 9.86
N LEU A 11 57.38 31.38 10.86
CA LEU A 11 56.84 30.73 12.05
C LEU A 11 56.17 31.83 12.89
N THR A 12 54.87 31.70 13.13
CA THR A 12 54.21 32.33 14.28
C THR A 12 53.56 31.25 15.12
N LEU A 13 54.19 31.02 16.27
CA LEU A 13 53.73 30.19 17.36
C LEU A 13 52.73 31.03 18.18
N ALA A 14 51.46 30.63 18.27
CA ALA A 14 50.52 31.22 19.22
C ALA A 14 49.47 30.20 19.68
N ALA A 15 49.67 29.78 20.93
CA ALA A 15 48.70 29.45 21.97
C ALA A 15 47.50 28.57 21.61
N GLY A 16 47.50 27.37 22.18
CA GLY A 16 46.40 26.43 22.16
C GLY A 16 45.11 27.02 22.75
N SER A 17 44.02 26.78 22.03
CA SER A 17 42.67 26.85 22.56
C SER A 17 42.09 25.45 22.45
N THR A 18 41.99 24.75 23.59
CA THR A 18 41.19 23.54 23.73
C THR A 18 39.72 23.93 23.54
N ALA A 19 39.24 23.86 22.30
CA ALA A 19 37.82 23.92 22.03
C ALA A 19 37.19 22.62 22.55
N LEU A 20 36.49 22.72 23.68
CA LEU A 20 35.55 21.72 24.16
C LEU A 20 34.55 21.47 23.01
N LEU A 21 34.58 20.28 22.43
CA LEU A 21 33.56 19.79 21.50
C LEU A 21 32.38 19.30 22.34
N PRO A 22 31.20 19.95 22.38
CA PRO A 22 29.98 19.30 22.83
C PRO A 22 29.50 18.33 21.73
N GLY A 23 30.23 17.22 21.57
CA GLY A 23 29.90 16.18 20.60
C GLY A 23 29.02 15.11 21.19
N THR A 24 27.75 15.40 21.52
CA THR A 24 26.76 14.35 21.85
C THR A 24 25.29 14.64 21.48
N ALA A 25 24.92 15.80 20.91
CA ALA A 25 23.50 16.08 20.65
C ALA A 25 23.00 15.72 19.22
N ALA A 26 23.88 15.44 18.25
CA ALA A 26 23.46 15.29 16.84
C ALA A 26 23.12 13.85 16.40
N GLN A 27 23.40 12.83 17.21
CA GLN A 27 23.08 11.43 16.88
C GLN A 27 21.75 10.94 17.47
N ALA A 28 21.13 11.71 18.37
CA ALA A 28 19.81 11.37 18.93
C ALA A 28 18.64 11.74 17.99
N SER A 29 18.89 12.50 16.92
CA SER A 29 17.86 12.95 15.97
C SER A 29 17.71 12.06 14.75
N GLN A 30 18.58 11.07 14.52
CA GLN A 30 18.43 10.13 13.39
C GLN A 30 17.51 8.93 13.70
N ALA A 31 17.03 8.83 14.94
CA ALA A 31 15.83 8.07 15.25
C ALA A 31 14.53 8.87 14.95
N ALA A 32 14.65 10.06 14.33
CA ALA A 32 13.51 10.77 13.77
C ALA A 32 12.79 9.86 12.79
N GLN A 33 11.55 9.55 13.19
CA GLN A 33 10.42 9.09 12.39
C GLN A 33 10.79 8.77 10.94
N ALA A 34 10.97 7.48 10.64
CA ALA A 34 10.80 7.01 9.28
C ALA A 34 9.41 7.47 8.82
N ALA A 35 9.36 8.55 8.03
CA ALA A 35 8.13 9.04 7.45
C ALA A 35 7.50 7.87 6.71
N LYS A 36 6.30 7.47 7.15
CA LYS A 36 5.61 6.32 6.59
C LYS A 36 5.46 6.58 5.09
N ALA A 37 6.00 5.70 4.25
CA ALA A 37 5.92 5.88 2.81
C ALA A 37 4.43 6.07 2.41
N PRO A 38 4.13 6.99 1.47
CA PRO A 38 2.76 7.20 1.04
C PRO A 38 2.16 5.88 0.55
N PRO A 39 0.84 5.68 0.69
CA PRO A 39 0.18 4.53 0.05
C PRO A 39 0.53 4.48 -1.44
N ALA A 40 0.70 3.27 -1.95
CA ALA A 40 0.85 3.06 -3.37
C ALA A 40 -0.44 3.49 -4.09
N GLN A 41 -0.28 4.32 -5.11
CA GLN A 41 -1.38 4.80 -5.95
C GLN A 41 -1.06 4.51 -7.42
N HIS A 42 -2.11 4.29 -8.19
CA HIS A 42 -2.03 4.14 -9.64
C HIS A 42 -3.31 4.68 -10.24
N ALA A 43 -3.18 5.53 -11.25
CA ALA A 43 -4.32 5.91 -12.07
C ALA A 43 -4.83 4.66 -12.80
N ALA A 44 -6.10 4.34 -12.59
CA ALA A 44 -6.77 3.28 -13.34
C ALA A 44 -7.26 3.85 -14.68
N ALA A 45 -8.44 3.43 -15.14
CA ALA A 45 -9.11 4.06 -16.28
C ALA A 45 -9.75 5.40 -15.85
N ASP A 46 -8.96 6.48 -15.81
CA ASP A 46 -9.41 7.80 -15.32
C ASP A 46 -9.95 8.71 -16.44
N SER A 47 -9.73 8.37 -17.71
CA SER A 47 -10.42 8.99 -18.84
C SER A 47 -11.63 8.20 -19.32
N THR A 48 -12.62 8.88 -19.91
CA THR A 48 -13.79 8.21 -20.51
C THR A 48 -13.39 7.24 -21.64
N SER A 49 -12.29 7.52 -22.35
CA SER A 49 -11.77 6.61 -23.38
C SER A 49 -11.25 5.30 -22.79
N GLU A 50 -10.46 5.36 -21.72
CA GLU A 50 -9.94 4.17 -21.04
C GLU A 50 -11.07 3.40 -20.37
N GLN A 51 -12.03 4.09 -19.74
CA GLN A 51 -13.19 3.43 -19.12
C GLN A 51 -13.95 2.61 -20.16
N ARG A 52 -14.23 3.20 -21.33
CA ARG A 52 -14.87 2.47 -22.44
C ARG A 52 -14.03 1.30 -22.94
N GLN A 53 -12.70 1.41 -22.96
CA GLN A 53 -11.83 0.30 -23.36
C GLN A 53 -11.90 -0.84 -22.34
N VAL A 54 -11.86 -0.54 -21.05
CA VAL A 54 -11.97 -1.54 -19.98
C VAL A 54 -13.35 -2.19 -19.98
N THR A 55 -14.44 -1.42 -20.13
CA THR A 55 -15.79 -1.97 -20.24
C THR A 55 -15.93 -2.88 -21.47
N ARG A 56 -15.36 -2.51 -22.62
CA ARG A 56 -15.36 -3.37 -23.82
C ARG A 56 -14.48 -4.61 -23.68
N TYR A 57 -13.40 -4.52 -22.90
CA TYR A 57 -12.54 -5.65 -22.61
C TYR A 57 -13.32 -6.75 -21.88
N TRP A 58 -14.19 -6.38 -20.94
CA TRP A 58 -15.00 -7.34 -20.18
C TRP A 58 -16.31 -7.69 -20.88
N THR A 59 -16.29 -8.83 -21.56
CA THR A 59 -17.51 -9.52 -21.98
C THR A 59 -18.07 -10.36 -20.83
N GLU A 60 -19.36 -10.71 -20.91
CA GLU A 60 -20.00 -11.65 -19.97
C GLU A 60 -19.19 -12.95 -19.86
N GLN A 61 -18.81 -13.55 -20.99
CA GLN A 61 -17.96 -14.74 -21.03
C GLN A 61 -16.63 -14.56 -20.27
N ARG A 62 -15.98 -13.39 -20.38
CA ARG A 62 -14.73 -13.12 -19.63
C ARG A 62 -14.99 -13.00 -18.14
N MET A 63 -16.06 -12.32 -17.74
CA MET A 63 -16.46 -12.20 -16.34
C MET A 63 -16.83 -13.57 -15.73
N GLU A 64 -17.56 -14.40 -16.47
CA GLU A 64 -17.92 -15.76 -16.05
C GLU A 64 -16.68 -16.66 -15.93
N SER A 65 -15.76 -16.58 -16.89
CA SER A 65 -14.52 -17.37 -16.87
C SER A 65 -13.47 -16.89 -15.85
N ALA A 66 -13.66 -15.70 -15.26
CA ALA A 66 -12.71 -15.13 -14.31
C ALA A 66 -12.63 -15.99 -13.04
N LYS A 67 -11.43 -16.49 -12.76
CA LYS A 67 -11.18 -17.34 -11.58
C LYS A 67 -10.87 -16.48 -10.36
N PRO A 68 -11.34 -16.85 -9.15
CA PRO A 68 -10.89 -16.21 -7.92
C PRO A 68 -9.37 -16.08 -7.87
N LEU A 69 -8.86 -14.97 -7.33
CA LEU A 69 -7.43 -14.78 -7.19
C LEU A 69 -6.87 -15.80 -6.21
N ASP A 70 -5.88 -16.56 -6.65
CA ASP A 70 -5.20 -17.53 -5.80
C ASP A 70 -4.33 -16.78 -4.79
N LEU A 71 -4.66 -16.91 -3.52
CA LEU A 71 -3.92 -16.24 -2.45
C LEU A 71 -2.82 -17.18 -1.94
N PRO A 72 -1.57 -16.68 -1.77
CA PRO A 72 -0.56 -17.46 -1.09
C PRO A 72 -1.04 -17.79 0.32
N ALA A 73 -0.69 -19.00 0.78
CA ALA A 73 -1.04 -19.42 2.13
C ALA A 73 -0.59 -18.37 3.15
N PRO A 74 -1.44 -18.03 4.14
CA PRO A 74 -1.03 -17.12 5.21
C PRO A 74 0.24 -17.67 5.85
N LYS A 75 1.27 -16.85 5.96
CA LYS A 75 2.51 -17.22 6.65
C LYS A 75 2.20 -17.32 8.15
N ASN A 76 1.84 -18.51 8.62
CA ASN A 76 1.67 -18.80 10.03
C ASN A 76 2.99 -18.49 10.76
N GLY A 77 2.97 -17.55 11.70
CA GLY A 77 4.08 -17.39 12.65
C GLY A 77 5.09 -16.27 12.35
N GLY A 78 4.88 -15.46 11.32
CA GLY A 78 5.49 -14.13 11.34
C GLY A 78 4.74 -13.30 12.36
N LYS A 79 5.32 -13.00 13.52
CA LYS A 79 5.02 -11.73 14.18
C LYS A 79 5.36 -10.69 13.11
N SER A 80 4.38 -10.30 12.31
CA SER A 80 4.52 -9.13 11.46
C SER A 80 4.95 -8.07 12.46
N GLY A 81 6.19 -7.59 12.35
CA GLY A 81 6.82 -6.67 13.29
C GLY A 81 6.16 -5.29 13.28
N VAL A 82 4.83 -5.27 13.15
CA VAL A 82 3.96 -4.21 13.54
C VAL A 82 3.98 -4.24 15.07
N SER A 83 5.10 -3.78 15.65
CA SER A 83 5.05 -3.12 16.96
C SER A 83 3.80 -2.25 16.92
N ALA A 84 2.89 -2.44 17.88
CA ALA A 84 1.61 -1.73 17.97
C ALA A 84 1.80 -0.33 17.40
N ALA A 85 1.39 -0.16 16.13
CA ALA A 85 1.61 1.10 15.46
C ALA A 85 0.80 2.08 16.28
N ALA A 86 1.41 3.20 16.66
CA ALA A 86 0.70 4.30 17.29
C ALA A 86 -0.66 4.44 16.61
N GLU A 87 -1.73 4.59 17.41
CA GLU A 87 -3.12 4.67 16.96
C GLU A 87 -3.14 5.36 15.58
N PRO A 88 -3.50 4.64 14.51
CA PRO A 88 -3.44 5.21 13.19
C PRO A 88 -4.28 6.47 13.23
N GLY A 89 -3.66 7.61 12.91
CA GLY A 89 -4.40 8.87 12.82
C GLY A 89 -5.61 8.67 11.92
N GLU A 90 -6.72 9.32 12.27
CA GLU A 90 -7.96 9.17 11.53
C GLU A 90 -7.74 9.55 10.05
N PRO A 91 -8.32 8.80 9.10
CA PRO A 91 -8.22 9.17 7.70
C PRO A 91 -8.85 10.55 7.50
N THR A 92 -8.02 11.51 7.06
CA THR A 92 -8.49 12.84 6.67
C THR A 92 -8.87 12.86 5.19
N GLU A 93 -9.91 13.63 4.86
CA GLU A 93 -10.39 13.74 3.49
C GLU A 93 -9.27 14.23 2.55
N GLY A 94 -9.19 13.59 1.36
CA GLY A 94 -8.21 13.95 0.33
C GLY A 94 -6.76 13.54 0.61
N THR A 95 -6.46 13.00 1.80
CA THR A 95 -5.09 12.59 2.14
C THR A 95 -4.92 11.08 1.96
N PRO A 96 -3.92 10.64 1.18
CA PRO A 96 -3.67 9.22 1.02
C PRO A 96 -3.33 8.56 2.36
N TRP A 97 -4.08 7.52 2.73
CA TRP A 97 -3.93 6.85 4.02
C TRP A 97 -3.87 5.33 3.87
N GLN A 98 -3.12 4.67 4.76
CA GLN A 98 -3.02 3.21 4.82
C GLN A 98 -3.65 2.72 6.11
N ALA A 99 -4.70 1.89 5.98
CA ALA A 99 -5.28 1.20 7.12
C ALA A 99 -4.23 0.32 7.80
N PRO A 100 -4.19 0.29 9.15
CA PRO A 100 -3.39 -0.72 9.83
C PRO A 100 -3.90 -2.12 9.46
N PRO A 101 -3.03 -3.14 9.45
CA PRO A 101 -3.49 -4.51 9.32
C PRO A 101 -4.42 -4.83 10.49
N THR A 102 -5.66 -5.21 10.20
CA THR A 102 -6.55 -5.80 11.18
C THR A 102 -6.12 -7.25 11.41
N GLY A 103 -5.22 -7.45 12.38
CA GLY A 103 -4.96 -8.78 12.88
C GLY A 103 -6.25 -9.34 13.46
N GLY A 104 -6.72 -10.49 12.98
CA GLY A 104 -7.73 -11.24 13.71
C GLY A 104 -7.20 -11.47 15.11
N GLN A 105 -7.84 -10.89 16.12
CA GLN A 105 -7.45 -11.07 17.52
C GLN A 105 -7.39 -12.58 17.79
N GLY A 106 -6.21 -13.05 18.19
CA GLY A 106 -5.92 -14.47 18.35
C GLY A 106 -6.89 -15.18 19.29
N GLY A 107 -7.16 -16.45 18.98
CA GLY A 107 -7.80 -17.41 19.90
C GLY A 107 -9.17 -17.92 19.46
N GLY A 108 -9.87 -17.22 18.56
CA GLY A 108 -11.10 -17.76 17.97
C GLY A 108 -10.79 -18.85 16.96
N ARG A 109 -11.48 -20.00 17.05
CA ARG A 109 -11.56 -20.98 15.96
C ARG A 109 -11.80 -20.18 14.69
N GLN A 110 -10.83 -20.14 13.78
CA GLN A 110 -11.04 -19.62 12.43
C GLN A 110 -12.18 -20.46 11.87
N THR A 111 -13.41 -19.98 12.01
CA THR A 111 -14.51 -20.45 11.19
C THR A 111 -14.09 -19.97 9.81
N GLN A 112 -13.33 -20.83 9.12
CA GLN A 112 -13.21 -20.74 7.69
C GLN A 112 -14.64 -20.58 7.23
N SER A 113 -14.94 -19.39 6.69
CA SER A 113 -16.22 -19.16 6.04
C SER A 113 -16.41 -20.37 5.14
N ALA A 114 -17.54 -21.08 5.31
CA ALA A 114 -17.79 -22.33 4.60
C ALA A 114 -17.34 -22.13 3.16
N THR A 115 -16.43 -23.00 2.68
CA THR A 115 -15.71 -22.85 1.41
C THR A 115 -16.70 -22.86 0.27
N SER A 116 -17.32 -21.71 0.04
CA SER A 116 -18.31 -21.49 -0.96
C SER A 116 -17.62 -20.75 -2.08
N PRO A 117 -17.80 -21.16 -3.34
CA PRO A 117 -17.30 -20.39 -4.49
C PRO A 117 -18.01 -19.02 -4.64
N GLY A 118 -18.90 -18.66 -3.72
CA GLY A 118 -19.61 -17.37 -3.68
C GLY A 118 -21.13 -17.52 -3.60
N ALA A 119 -21.65 -18.40 -2.73
CA ALA A 119 -23.09 -18.54 -2.53
C ALA A 119 -23.74 -17.17 -2.22
N PRO A 120 -24.93 -16.87 -2.75
CA PRO A 120 -25.61 -15.62 -2.47
C PRO A 120 -25.80 -15.41 -0.97
N TRP A 121 -25.51 -14.20 -0.51
CA TRP A 121 -25.79 -13.80 0.87
C TRP A 121 -27.29 -13.61 1.09
N THR A 122 -27.88 -14.35 2.04
CA THR A 122 -29.34 -14.36 2.24
C THR A 122 -29.80 -13.61 3.49
N ALA A 123 -28.91 -13.17 4.37
CA ALA A 123 -29.30 -12.52 5.64
C ALA A 123 -29.67 -11.03 5.51
N GLY A 124 -29.88 -10.54 4.29
CA GLY A 124 -30.31 -9.15 4.05
C GLY A 124 -29.24 -8.10 4.36
N GLY A 125 -29.69 -6.86 4.59
CA GLY A 125 -28.83 -5.71 4.90
C GLY A 125 -28.20 -5.03 3.69
N ALA A 126 -27.41 -3.98 3.93
CA ALA A 126 -26.76 -3.20 2.88
C ALA A 126 -25.82 -4.04 2.00
N VAL A 127 -25.17 -5.04 2.60
CA VAL A 127 -24.23 -5.96 1.92
C VAL A 127 -24.83 -6.61 0.67
N VAL A 128 -26.14 -6.92 0.66
CA VAL A 128 -26.82 -7.49 -0.52
C VAL A 128 -26.79 -6.57 -1.73
N LYS A 129 -26.73 -5.25 -1.50
CA LYS A 129 -26.78 -4.22 -2.54
C LYS A 129 -25.42 -3.60 -2.84
N THR A 130 -24.48 -3.69 -1.90
CA THR A 130 -23.19 -3.00 -2.01
C THR A 130 -22.03 -3.93 -2.32
N THR A 131 -22.14 -5.23 -2.04
CA THR A 131 -21.07 -6.19 -2.31
C THR A 131 -21.25 -6.85 -3.66
N GLY A 132 -20.18 -6.86 -4.45
CA GLY A 132 -20.15 -7.47 -5.78
C GLY A 132 -18.81 -8.12 -6.09
N ARG A 133 -18.73 -8.73 -7.28
CA ARG A 133 -17.49 -9.24 -7.84
C ARG A 133 -16.70 -8.10 -8.47
N ILE A 134 -15.39 -8.12 -8.27
CA ILE A 134 -14.42 -7.28 -8.97
C ILE A 134 -13.72 -8.17 -9.99
N PHE A 135 -13.46 -7.65 -11.18
CA PHE A 135 -12.75 -8.33 -12.26
C PHE A 135 -11.49 -7.58 -12.66
N PHE A 136 -10.42 -8.31 -12.92
CA PHE A 136 -9.16 -7.73 -13.35
C PHE A 136 -8.32 -8.75 -14.11
N THR A 137 -7.29 -8.25 -14.81
CA THR A 137 -6.29 -9.07 -15.47
C THR A 137 -5.07 -9.18 -14.57
N TYR A 138 -4.70 -10.41 -14.23
CA TYR A 138 -3.49 -10.73 -13.47
C TYR A 138 -2.64 -11.70 -14.28
N GLN A 139 -1.39 -11.35 -14.57
CA GLN A 139 -0.47 -12.20 -15.35
C GLN A 139 -1.09 -12.73 -16.66
N GLY A 140 -1.87 -11.91 -17.35
CA GLY A 140 -2.52 -12.24 -18.62
C GLY A 140 -3.80 -13.07 -18.52
N ARG A 141 -4.24 -13.48 -17.32
CA ARG A 141 -5.52 -14.19 -17.11
C ARG A 141 -6.59 -13.30 -16.49
N SER A 142 -7.85 -13.59 -16.80
CA SER A 142 -9.01 -13.04 -16.10
C SER A 142 -9.06 -13.60 -14.68
N ALA A 143 -9.09 -12.70 -13.71
CA ALA A 143 -9.17 -12.99 -12.30
C ALA A 143 -10.31 -12.20 -11.65
N SER A 144 -10.81 -12.70 -10.52
CA SER A 144 -11.84 -12.02 -9.75
C SER A 144 -11.55 -11.99 -8.25
N CYS A 145 -12.06 -10.94 -7.62
CA CYS A 145 -12.16 -10.78 -6.17
C CYS A 145 -13.60 -10.36 -5.81
N SER A 146 -13.79 -9.97 -4.55
CA SER A 146 -14.98 -9.26 -4.10
C SER A 146 -14.61 -7.86 -3.59
N GLY A 147 -15.57 -6.95 -3.64
CA GLY A 147 -15.46 -5.65 -3.00
C GLY A 147 -16.83 -5.10 -2.63
N SER A 148 -16.83 -4.03 -1.86
CA SER A 148 -18.05 -3.34 -1.46
C SER A 148 -18.00 -1.88 -1.86
N ALA A 149 -19.04 -1.41 -2.55
CA ALA A 149 -19.28 0.02 -2.70
C ALA A 149 -19.53 0.62 -1.30
N VAL A 150 -18.79 1.67 -0.96
CA VAL A 150 -18.91 2.35 0.33
C VAL A 150 -19.45 3.76 0.13
N THR A 151 -20.07 4.32 1.16
CA THR A 151 -20.44 5.73 1.16
C THR A 151 -19.19 6.58 0.99
N SER A 152 -19.14 7.37 -0.08
CA SER A 152 -18.04 8.29 -0.38
C SER A 152 -18.58 9.57 -1.00
N ALA A 153 -17.83 10.67 -0.84
CA ALA A 153 -18.21 11.97 -1.39
C ALA A 153 -18.43 11.93 -2.92
N ASN A 154 -17.55 11.21 -3.64
CA ASN A 154 -17.63 11.05 -5.09
C ASN A 154 -18.52 9.88 -5.56
N LYS A 155 -19.14 9.14 -4.63
CA LYS A 155 -20.03 7.99 -4.89
C LYS A 155 -19.41 6.89 -5.78
N SER A 156 -18.08 6.82 -5.81
CA SER A 156 -17.31 5.97 -6.74
C SER A 156 -16.12 5.30 -6.02
N VAL A 157 -16.30 4.87 -4.77
CA VAL A 157 -15.27 4.17 -3.99
C VAL A 157 -15.71 2.73 -3.70
N VAL A 158 -14.80 1.80 -3.99
CA VAL A 158 -14.94 0.37 -3.68
C VAL A 158 -13.87 -0.02 -2.67
N LEU A 159 -14.29 -0.61 -1.54
CA LEU A 159 -13.40 -1.21 -0.55
C LEU A 159 -13.10 -2.66 -0.92
N THR A 160 -11.82 -3.01 -1.02
CA THR A 160 -11.34 -4.38 -1.28
C THR A 160 -9.97 -4.62 -0.65
N ALA A 161 -9.44 -5.84 -0.76
CA ALA A 161 -8.11 -6.18 -0.29
C ALA A 161 -7.02 -5.60 -1.21
N GLY A 162 -5.89 -5.19 -0.65
CA GLY A 162 -4.78 -4.65 -1.43
C GLY A 162 -4.29 -5.61 -2.53
N HIS A 163 -4.31 -6.92 -2.27
CA HIS A 163 -3.91 -7.93 -3.25
C HIS A 163 -4.87 -8.05 -4.45
N CYS A 164 -6.12 -7.59 -4.32
CA CYS A 164 -7.10 -7.52 -5.41
C CYS A 164 -6.90 -6.28 -6.30
N VAL A 165 -5.94 -5.41 -5.95
CA VAL A 165 -5.57 -4.21 -6.72
C VAL A 165 -4.11 -4.31 -7.19
N LYS A 166 -3.22 -4.82 -6.34
CA LYS A 166 -1.78 -4.89 -6.57
C LYS A 166 -1.17 -6.14 -5.94
N MET A 167 -0.45 -6.94 -6.72
CA MET A 167 0.27 -8.13 -6.24
C MET A 167 1.59 -8.31 -6.98
N GLY A 168 2.63 -8.82 -6.30
CA GLY A 168 3.92 -9.12 -6.94
C GLY A 168 4.63 -7.90 -7.52
N GLY A 169 4.40 -6.71 -6.95
CA GLY A 169 5.01 -5.46 -7.43
C GLY A 169 4.16 -4.67 -8.43
N ALA A 170 3.21 -5.31 -9.13
CA ALA A 170 2.41 -4.68 -10.19
C ALA A 170 0.95 -4.46 -9.80
N PHE A 171 0.35 -3.39 -10.33
CA PHE A 171 -1.10 -3.19 -10.31
C PHE A 171 -1.75 -4.07 -11.37
N HIS A 172 -2.96 -4.57 -11.07
CA HIS A 172 -3.73 -5.33 -12.06
C HIS A 172 -4.30 -4.40 -13.13
N THR A 173 -4.51 -4.91 -14.34
CA THR A 173 -5.06 -4.15 -15.47
C THR A 173 -6.51 -4.54 -15.77
N ASN A 174 -7.21 -3.75 -16.60
CA ASN A 174 -8.63 -3.96 -16.90
C ASN A 174 -9.46 -4.16 -15.63
N TRP A 175 -9.31 -3.28 -14.65
CA TRP A 175 -9.95 -3.43 -13.35
C TRP A 175 -11.37 -2.84 -13.37
N VAL A 176 -12.39 -3.61 -12.99
CA VAL A 176 -13.79 -3.19 -12.83
C VAL A 176 -14.45 -3.82 -11.61
#